data_AF-A0A6L8SWR1-F1
#
_entry.id   AF-A0A6L8SWR1-F1
#
_cell.length_a   1.000
_cell.length_b   1.000
_cell.length_c   1.000
_cell.angle_alpha   90.00
_cell.angle_beta   90.00
_cell.angle_gamma   90.00
#
_symmetry.space_group_name_H-M   'P 1'
#
loop_
_entity.id
_entity.type
_entity.pdbx_description
1 polymer ?
#
loop_
_entity_poly.entity_id
_entity_poly.type
_entity_poly.pdbx_seq_one_letter_code
_entity_poly.pdbx_strand_id
1 'polypeptide(L)'
;MSEVDTYIKENAEVHQFAAEVARIISAIPQMPEFSSENMTVADASQLIGLPITAIRAGIVYGWLPIGVAVQNNKPAKSLSGGRITYIISPRKVYEVTGHVWKGKAALNK
;
A
#
# COMPACT_ATOMS: atom_id res chain seq x y z
N MET A 1 -25.61 44.92 -15.31
CA MET A 1 -24.68 43.97 -15.97
C MET A 1 -25.42 43.33 -17.11
N SER A 2 -24.78 43.21 -18.27
CA SER A 2 -25.39 42.54 -19.42
C SER A 2 -25.49 41.03 -19.15
N GLU A 3 -26.46 40.33 -19.74
CA GLU A 3 -26.56 38.86 -19.62
C GLU A 3 -25.25 38.15 -20.01
N VAL A 4 -24.51 38.76 -20.95
CA VAL A 4 -23.19 38.31 -21.39
C VAL A 4 -22.16 38.37 -20.24
N ASP A 5 -22.16 39.42 -19.43
CA ASP A 5 -21.23 39.55 -18.29
C ASP A 5 -21.50 38.48 -17.22
N THR A 6 -22.78 38.18 -16.97
CA THR A 6 -23.19 37.13 -16.04
C THR A 6 -22.73 35.76 -16.55
N TYR A 7 -22.97 35.46 -17.84
CA TYR A 7 -22.54 34.21 -18.46
C TYR A 7 -21.02 34.03 -18.40
N ILE A 8 -20.25 35.07 -18.72
CA ILE A 8 -18.77 35.03 -18.65
C ILE A 8 -18.31 34.72 -17.23
N LYS A 9 -18.94 35.36 -16.22
CA LYS A 9 -18.59 35.15 -14.82
C LYS A 9 -18.89 33.72 -14.37
N GLU A 10 -20.09 33.22 -14.65
CA GLU A 10 -20.48 31.83 -14.33
C GLU A 10 -19.53 30.83 -15.00
N ASN A 11 -19.18 31.05 -16.26
CA ASN A 11 -18.27 30.15 -16.98
C ASN A 11 -16.85 30.17 -16.40
N ALA A 12 -16.35 31.35 -16.01
CA ALA A 12 -15.07 31.48 -15.32
C ALA A 12 -15.05 30.75 -13.97
N GLU A 13 -16.12 30.85 -13.19
CA GLU A 13 -16.28 30.13 -11.91
C GLU A 13 -16.29 28.61 -12.12
N VAL A 14 -17.02 28.10 -13.12
CA VAL A 14 -17.06 26.67 -13.47
C VAL A 14 -15.68 26.16 -13.87
N HIS A 15 -14.96 26.90 -14.71
CA HIS A 15 -13.60 26.53 -15.12
C HIS A 15 -12.61 26.52 -13.95
N GLN A 16 -12.70 27.50 -13.05
CA GLN A 16 -11.85 27.55 -11.86
C GLN A 16 -12.12 26.37 -10.92
N PHE A 17 -13.39 26.05 -10.67
CA PHE A 17 -13.78 24.88 -9.89
C PHE A 17 -13.30 23.56 -10.53
N ALA A 18 -13.50 23.39 -11.84
CA ALA A 18 -13.04 22.20 -12.55
C ALA A 18 -11.52 22.04 -12.48
N ALA A 19 -10.77 23.14 -12.60
CA ALA A 19 -9.31 23.12 -12.47
C ALA A 19 -8.85 22.74 -11.05
N GLU A 20 -9.56 23.22 -10.03
CA GLU A 20 -9.28 22.87 -8.63
C GLU A 20 -9.53 21.38 -8.35
N VAL A 21 -10.68 20.85 -8.80
CA VAL A 21 -11.00 19.43 -8.69
C VAL A 21 -9.98 18.57 -9.44
N ALA A 22 -9.63 18.93 -10.67
CA ALA A 22 -8.64 18.20 -11.46
C ALA A 22 -7.27 18.18 -10.76
N ARG A 23 -6.83 19.31 -10.21
CA ARG A 23 -5.56 19.39 -9.47
C ARG A 23 -5.57 18.46 -8.25
N ILE A 24 -6.67 18.43 -7.48
CA ILE A 24 -6.80 17.55 -6.31
C ILE A 24 -6.72 16.09 -6.74
N ILE A 25 -7.47 15.69 -7.77
CA ILE A 25 -7.50 14.30 -8.25
C ILE A 25 -6.12 13.88 -8.80
N SER A 26 -5.47 14.74 -9.59
CA SER A 26 -4.15 14.45 -10.15
C SER A 26 -3.02 14.45 -9.12
N ALA A 27 -3.18 15.17 -8.01
CA ALA A 27 -2.19 15.18 -6.93
C ALA A 27 -2.25 13.93 -6.05
N ILE A 28 -3.32 13.12 -6.11
CA ILE A 28 -3.41 11.86 -5.38
C ILE A 28 -2.53 10.82 -6.10
N PRO A 29 -1.49 10.27 -5.45
CA PRO A 29 -0.67 9.24 -6.07
C PRO A 29 -1.56 8.04 -6.40
N GLN A 30 -1.57 7.64 -7.68
CA GLN A 30 -2.33 6.48 -8.10
C GLN A 30 -1.80 5.23 -7.39
N MET A 31 -2.71 4.48 -6.76
CA MET A 31 -2.36 3.21 -6.12
C MET A 31 -1.86 2.26 -7.22
N PRO A 32 -0.65 1.67 -7.07
CA PRO A 32 -0.17 0.72 -8.05
C PRO A 32 -1.06 -0.52 -8.05
N GLU A 33 -1.10 -1.20 -9.19
CA GLU A 33 -1.74 -2.50 -9.29
C GLU A 33 -0.88 -3.56 -8.58
N PHE A 34 -1.52 -4.38 -7.76
CA PHE A 34 -0.87 -5.46 -7.02
C PHE A 34 -1.28 -6.80 -7.63
N SER A 35 -0.32 -7.73 -7.74
CA SER A 35 -0.65 -9.12 -8.07
C SER A 35 -1.58 -9.72 -7.02
N SER A 36 -2.53 -10.54 -7.48
CA SER A 36 -3.43 -11.33 -6.63
C SER A 36 -2.76 -12.58 -6.05
N GLU A 37 -1.52 -12.88 -6.45
CA GLU A 37 -0.76 -14.00 -5.91
C GLU A 37 -0.50 -13.82 -4.41
N ASN A 38 -0.63 -14.91 -3.66
CA ASN A 38 -0.26 -14.95 -2.25
C ASN A 38 1.23 -14.65 -2.07
N MET A 39 1.52 -13.68 -1.20
CA MET A 39 2.88 -13.30 -0.83
C MET A 39 3.27 -13.97 0.49
N THR A 40 4.38 -14.71 0.46
CA THR A 40 4.97 -15.35 1.64
C THR A 40 6.01 -14.46 2.32
N VAL A 41 6.47 -14.86 3.50
CA VAL A 41 7.58 -14.20 4.20
C VAL A 41 8.87 -14.23 3.37
N ALA A 42 9.10 -15.31 2.61
CA ALA A 42 10.26 -15.43 1.74
C ALA A 42 10.18 -14.45 0.56
N ASP A 43 8.99 -14.35 -0.05
CA ASP A 43 8.74 -13.39 -1.13
C ASP A 43 8.94 -11.95 -0.64
N ALA A 44 8.41 -11.61 0.54
CA ALA A 44 8.60 -10.29 1.15
C ALA A 44 10.08 -10.02 1.51
N SER A 45 10.81 -11.03 1.97
CA SER A 45 12.24 -10.95 2.26
C SER A 45 13.05 -10.63 1.00
N GLN A 46 12.79 -11.33 -0.10
CA GLN A 46 13.43 -11.08 -1.39
C GLN A 46 13.04 -9.73 -1.99
N LEU A 47 11.77 -9.35 -1.89
CA LEU A 47 11.27 -8.08 -2.41
C LEU A 47 11.88 -6.87 -1.68
N ILE A 48 11.92 -6.90 -0.34
CA ILE A 48 12.36 -5.77 0.49
C ILE A 48 13.89 -5.78 0.69
N GLY A 49 14.56 -6.93 0.51
CA GLY A 49 16.00 -7.08 0.75
C GLY A 49 16.38 -7.25 2.23
N LEU A 50 15.41 -7.56 3.10
CA LEU A 50 15.64 -7.86 4.51
C LEU A 50 15.65 -9.37 4.75
N PRO A 51 16.44 -9.90 5.70
CA PRO A 51 16.44 -11.34 5.98
C PRO A 51 15.08 -11.80 6.52
N ILE A 52 14.71 -13.06 6.23
CA ILE A 52 13.43 -13.67 6.65
C ILE A 52 13.17 -13.50 8.15
N THR A 53 14.21 -13.63 8.98
CA THR A 53 14.12 -13.45 10.44
C THR A 53 13.73 -12.03 10.83
N ALA A 54 14.27 -11.01 10.15
CA ALA A 54 13.91 -9.61 10.37
C ALA A 54 12.47 -9.32 9.93
N ILE A 55 12.02 -9.87 8.79
CA ILE A 55 10.63 -9.75 8.35
C ILE A 55 9.67 -10.32 9.41
N ARG A 56 9.93 -11.53 9.90
CA ARG A 56 9.11 -12.17 10.95
C ARG A 56 9.08 -11.34 12.23
N ALA A 57 10.25 -10.92 12.71
CA ALA A 57 10.37 -10.09 13.90
C ALA A 57 9.66 -8.74 13.74
N GLY A 58 9.77 -8.11 12.57
CA GLY A 58 9.14 -6.84 12.29
C GLY A 58 7.62 -6.89 12.26
N ILE A 59 7.04 -7.98 11.76
CA ILE A 59 5.59 -8.20 11.82
C ILE A 59 5.14 -8.46 13.27
N VAL A 60 5.87 -9.30 14.02
CA VAL A 60 5.49 -9.67 15.40
C VAL A 60 5.64 -8.50 16.37
N TYR A 61 6.73 -7.74 16.27
CA TYR A 61 7.02 -6.61 17.18
C TYR A 61 6.52 -5.26 16.66
N GLY A 62 5.93 -5.21 15.47
CA GLY A 62 5.20 -4.06 14.95
C GLY A 62 6.05 -2.95 14.31
N TRP A 63 7.38 -3.07 14.25
CA TRP A 63 8.23 -2.07 13.57
C TRP A 63 8.21 -2.20 12.04
N LEU A 64 7.78 -3.36 11.51
CA LEU A 64 7.52 -3.58 10.07
C LEU A 64 6.07 -4.07 9.88
N PRO A 65 5.07 -3.17 9.93
CA PRO A 65 3.66 -3.52 9.99
C PRO A 65 3.06 -3.89 8.61
N ILE A 66 3.74 -4.76 7.86
CA ILE A 66 3.34 -5.17 6.49
C ILE A 66 2.30 -6.30 6.45
N GLY A 67 1.94 -6.84 7.61
CA GLY A 67 1.06 -8.00 7.73
C GLY A 67 0.66 -8.28 9.17
N VAL A 68 0.13 -9.48 9.40
CA VAL A 68 -0.28 -9.98 10.72
C VAL A 68 0.37 -11.33 10.97
N ALA A 69 0.83 -11.54 12.20
CA ALA A 69 1.32 -12.83 12.68
C ALA A 69 0.29 -13.44 13.64
N VAL A 70 -0.12 -14.69 13.37
CA VAL A 70 -1.13 -15.42 14.14
C VAL A 70 -0.52 -16.71 14.70
N GLN A 71 -0.73 -16.95 15.98
CA GLN A 71 -0.30 -18.14 16.71
C GLN A 71 -1.46 -18.63 17.58
N ASN A 72 -1.83 -19.91 17.43
CA ASN A 72 -2.95 -20.51 18.17
C ASN A 72 -4.25 -19.67 18.09
N ASN A 73 -4.59 -19.20 16.88
CA ASN A 73 -5.75 -18.33 16.59
C ASN A 73 -5.76 -16.97 17.32
N LYS A 74 -4.61 -16.52 17.84
CA LYS A 74 -4.43 -15.20 18.47
C LYS A 74 -3.26 -14.45 17.83
N PRO A 75 -3.20 -13.11 17.93
CA PRO A 75 -2.03 -12.37 17.49
C PRO A 75 -0.77 -12.87 18.20
N ALA A 76 0.28 -13.16 17.44
CA ALA A 76 1.55 -13.60 17.99
C ALA A 76 2.21 -12.43 18.74
N LYS A 77 2.62 -12.66 19.99
CA LYS A 77 3.29 -11.65 20.83
C LYS A 77 4.80 -11.84 20.91
N SER A 78 5.29 -13.00 20.48
CA SER A 78 6.70 -13.36 20.48
C SER A 78 6.99 -14.34 19.35
N LEU A 79 8.27 -14.54 19.05
CA LEU A 79 8.72 -15.56 18.09
C LEU A 79 8.78 -16.98 18.69
N SER A 80 8.42 -17.14 19.97
CA SER A 80 8.47 -18.40 20.71
C SER A 80 7.07 -19.04 20.83
N GLY A 81 7.01 -20.33 21.15
CA GLY A 81 5.74 -21.01 21.51
C GLY A 81 5.00 -21.74 20.39
N GLY A 82 5.65 -22.02 19.25
CA GLY A 82 5.11 -22.90 18.20
C GLY A 82 5.06 -22.26 16.81
N ARG A 83 4.31 -22.89 15.89
CA ARG A 83 4.17 -22.42 14.50
C ARG A 83 3.37 -21.13 14.46
N ILE A 84 3.94 -20.11 13.81
CA ILE A 84 3.29 -18.83 13.54
C ILE A 84 2.90 -18.78 12.07
N THR A 85 1.65 -18.41 11.79
CA THR A 85 1.14 -18.14 10.45
C THR A 85 1.26 -16.65 10.16
N TYR A 86 1.81 -16.30 9.00
CA TYR A 86 1.98 -14.92 8.58
C TYR A 86 1.04 -14.64 7.40
N ILE A 87 0.29 -13.55 7.51
CA ILE A 87 -0.58 -13.04 6.45
C ILE A 87 -0.05 -11.66 6.07
N ILE A 88 0.52 -11.54 4.86
CA ILE A 88 1.17 -10.31 4.41
C ILE A 88 0.29 -9.66 3.34
N SER A 89 0.09 -8.34 3.45
CA SER A 89 -0.70 -7.57 2.49
C SER A 89 0.23 -6.87 1.49
N PRO A 90 0.12 -7.16 0.18
CA PRO A 90 0.84 -6.43 -0.87
C PRO A 90 0.72 -4.91 -0.74
N ARG A 91 -0.49 -4.43 -0.44
CA ARG A 91 -0.76 -3.02 -0.23
C ARG A 91 0.01 -2.44 0.95
N LYS A 92 0.01 -3.11 2.10
CA LYS A 92 0.78 -2.63 3.27
C LYS A 92 2.28 -2.67 3.05
N VAL A 93 2.80 -3.64 2.28
CA VAL A 93 4.21 -3.63 1.87
C VAL A 93 4.52 -2.34 1.11
N TYR A 94 3.71 -1.98 0.12
CA TYR A 94 3.90 -0.73 -0.61
C TYR A 94 3.80 0.53 0.27
N GLU A 95 2.78 0.61 1.13
CA GLU A 95 2.59 1.76 2.02
C GLU A 95 3.77 1.95 3.00
N VAL A 96 4.38 0.86 3.47
CA VAL A 96 5.46 0.90 4.47
C VAL A 96 6.85 1.00 3.83
N THR A 97 7.07 0.37 2.68
CA THR A 97 8.42 0.23 2.09
C THR A 97 8.56 0.79 0.67
N GLY A 98 7.46 1.19 0.03
CA GLY A 98 7.44 1.62 -1.37
C GLY A 98 7.58 0.49 -2.41
N HIS A 99 7.77 -0.77 -1.98
CA HIS A 99 7.95 -1.89 -2.89
C HIS A 99 6.60 -2.40 -3.42
N VAL A 100 6.51 -2.61 -4.73
CA VAL A 100 5.28 -3.08 -5.39
C VAL A 100 5.34 -4.58 -5.63
N TRP A 101 4.34 -5.31 -5.12
CA TRP A 101 4.20 -6.74 -5.38
C TRP A 101 3.63 -7.02 -6.77
N LYS A 102 4.46 -7.58 -7.66
CA LYS A 102 4.10 -7.92 -9.05
C LYS A 102 3.96 -9.43 -9.30
N GLY A 103 3.91 -10.24 -8.25
CA GLY A 103 3.86 -11.70 -8.35
C GLY A 103 5.26 -12.34 -8.34
N LYS A 104 5.31 -13.66 -8.16
CA LYS A 104 6.56 -14.40 -7.91
C LYS A 104 7.52 -14.38 -9.09
N ALA A 105 7.00 -14.39 -10.32
CA ALA A 105 7.83 -14.32 -11.51
C ALA A 105 8.72 -13.05 -11.55
N ALA A 106 8.22 -11.93 -11.00
CA ALA A 106 8.96 -10.68 -10.98
C ALA A 106 10.12 -10.64 -9.96
N LEU A 107 10.19 -11.61 -9.03
CA LEU A 107 11.26 -11.73 -8.05
C LEU A 107 12.51 -12.41 -8.61
N ASN A 108 12.34 -13.27 -9.63
CA ASN A 108 13.42 -14.01 -10.28
C ASN A 108 14.06 -13.12 -11.36
N LYS A 109 14.82 -12.11 -10.93
CA LYS A 109 15.70 -11.33 -11.81
C LYS A 109 17.13 -11.81 -11.73
#